data_AF-A0A3D9D7F1-F1
#
_entry.id   AF-A0A3D9D7F1-F1
#
_cell.length_a   1.000
_cell.length_b   1.000
_cell.length_c   1.000
_cell.angle_alpha   90.00
_cell.angle_beta   90.00
_cell.angle_gamma   90.00
#
_symmetry.space_group_name_H-M   'P 1'
#
loop_
_entity.id
_entity.type
_entity.pdbx_description
1 polymer ?
#
loop_
_entity_poly.entity_id
_entity_poly.type
_entity_poly.pdbx_seq_one_letter_code
_entity_poly.pdbx_strand_id
1 'polypeptide(L)'
;MLKSLFNWKVLLNLAVAIGIFVGLVWLTFRWLEYHTNHGQEIPVPNVINKSVYDAVKILEDTGLEYEVDSAEYNPKYKPFQVLKMYPMSSSRVKPGSLVRIVVNPRSWAPITVPDVINKYSGLAFQRLDQVGLKIGDTIYEPSIQKDALLRILYKGNAVNPGSRLPRFSVIDVVVGSGPMRNISIPSVVGLSVKEARAVIAKSLFEVGLIEYEDGSKDESDIIYYQDPASGDIRDQGMQIDLWASKRTPAELRAKVEQLNSIYRMKVDTSLPPVYYDEVPSYPEPSYDPPAAVPVPKKEIPKSEPAKTEPAKTNSAATGAKPGGTGAEKPKSTAPGSQGSGSKPATTTGNATQQPVQKPKAKKVVVE
;
A
#
# COMPACT_ATOMS: atom_id res chain seq x y z
N MET A 1 -2.60 31.16 92.09
CA MET A 1 -1.45 30.55 91.39
C MET A 1 -0.83 31.41 90.28
N LEU A 2 -1.28 32.65 90.04
CA LEU A 2 -0.79 33.50 88.92
C LEU A 2 0.41 34.42 89.27
N LYS A 3 0.80 34.53 90.55
CA LYS A 3 1.89 35.44 90.97
C LYS A 3 3.28 35.02 90.46
N SER A 4 3.46 33.76 90.07
CA SER A 4 4.73 33.25 89.51
C SER A 4 4.96 33.64 88.04
N LEU A 5 3.91 34.07 87.33
CA LEU A 5 4.00 34.51 85.93
C LEU A 5 4.57 35.94 85.79
N PHE A 6 4.63 36.69 86.90
CA PHE A 6 5.15 38.06 86.94
C PHE A 6 6.56 38.17 87.55
N ASN A 7 7.29 37.05 87.59
CA ASN A 7 8.71 37.08 87.92
C ASN A 7 9.49 37.63 86.72
N TRP A 8 10.32 38.65 86.93
CA TRP A 8 11.14 39.28 85.88
C TRP A 8 11.94 38.26 85.03
N LYS A 9 12.44 37.20 85.67
CA LYS A 9 13.14 36.10 84.99
C LYS A 9 12.24 35.27 84.05
N VAL A 10 10.97 35.09 84.42
CA VAL A 10 9.98 34.36 83.59
C VAL A 10 9.56 35.21 82.39
N LEU A 11 9.35 36.52 82.58
CA LEU A 11 9.07 37.46 81.49
C LEU A 11 10.25 37.57 80.50
N LEU A 12 11.49 37.59 81.01
CA LEU A 12 12.70 37.58 80.19
C LEU A 12 12.80 36.30 79.34
N ASN A 13 12.64 35.12 79.95
CA ASN A 13 12.68 33.85 79.22
C ASN A 13 11.54 33.73 78.20
N LEU A 14 10.35 34.25 78.50
CA LEU A 14 9.22 34.28 77.57
C LEU A 14 9.50 35.19 76.38
N ALA A 15 10.07 36.38 76.59
CA ALA A 15 10.47 37.28 75.51
C ALA A 15 11.57 36.66 74.62
N VAL A 16 12.56 35.98 75.23
CA VAL A 16 13.59 35.24 74.50
C VAL A 16 12.98 34.09 73.70
N ALA A 17 12.06 33.32 74.27
CA ALA A 17 11.35 32.25 73.57
C ALA A 17 10.55 32.77 72.39
N ILE A 18 9.86 33.91 72.54
CA ILE A 18 9.15 34.60 71.45
C ILE A 18 10.14 35.05 70.37
N GLY A 19 11.28 35.65 70.75
CA GLY A 19 12.31 36.07 69.80
C GLY A 19 12.89 34.91 69.00
N ILE A 20 13.20 33.79 69.65
CA ILE A 20 13.68 32.56 68.99
C ILE A 20 12.60 31.98 68.08
N PHE A 21 11.33 31.94 68.53
CA PHE A 21 10.22 31.45 67.73
C PHE A 21 10.01 32.29 66.47
N VAL A 22 9.97 33.62 66.61
CA VAL A 22 9.85 34.55 65.48
C VAL A 22 11.05 34.43 64.55
N GLY A 23 12.27 34.28 65.10
CA GLY A 23 13.48 34.07 64.32
C GLY A 23 13.46 32.77 63.52
N LEU A 24 13.03 31.66 64.13
CA LEU A 24 12.87 30.37 63.44
C LEU A 24 11.80 30.44 62.35
N VAL A 25 10.65 31.04 62.63
CA VAL A 25 9.59 31.25 61.64
C VAL A 25 10.12 32.08 60.47
N TRP A 26 10.77 33.21 60.74
CA TRP A 26 11.37 34.05 59.70
C TRP A 26 12.41 33.29 58.86
N LEU A 27 13.30 32.53 59.50
CA LEU A 27 14.35 31.77 58.83
C LEU A 27 13.77 30.62 57.98
N THR A 28 12.74 29.92 58.47
CA THR A 28 12.04 28.87 57.70
C THR A 28 11.34 29.45 56.48
N PHE A 29 10.62 30.56 56.60
CA PHE A 29 10.01 31.24 55.45
C PHE A 29 11.07 31.75 54.46
N ARG A 30 12.17 32.32 54.94
CA ARG A 30 13.25 32.81 54.09
C ARG A 30 13.96 31.68 53.34
N TRP A 31 14.18 30.54 54.01
CA TRP A 31 14.72 29.34 53.39
C TRP A 31 13.76 28.75 52.35
N LEU A 32 12.46 28.73 52.66
CA LEU A 32 11.42 28.26 51.75
C LEU A 32 11.34 29.15 50.49
N GLU A 33 11.38 30.48 50.63
CA GLU A 33 11.42 31.42 49.51
C GLU A 33 12.59 31.14 48.55
N TYR A 34 13.79 30.95 49.10
CA TYR A 34 14.98 30.66 48.31
C TYR A 34 14.92 29.27 47.64
N HIS A 35 14.45 28.26 48.36
CA HIS A 35 14.49 26.89 47.85
C HIS A 35 13.35 26.58 46.86
N THR A 36 12.21 27.28 46.96
CA THR A 36 11.02 26.93 46.19
C THR A 36 10.78 27.82 44.95
N ASN A 37 11.66 28.80 44.69
CA ASN A 37 11.54 29.77 43.59
C ASN A 37 10.10 30.32 43.45
N HIS A 38 9.49 30.68 44.58
CA HIS A 38 8.12 31.20 44.59
C HIS A 38 8.02 32.48 43.74
N GLY A 39 7.06 32.51 42.82
CA GLY A 39 6.78 33.65 41.94
C GLY A 39 7.60 33.73 40.65
N GLN A 40 8.54 32.82 40.41
CA GLN A 40 9.25 32.75 39.12
C GLN A 40 8.46 31.86 38.15
N GLU A 41 7.65 32.51 37.32
CA GLU A 41 6.88 31.84 36.27
C GLU A 41 7.23 32.42 34.90
N ILE A 42 7.57 31.53 33.98
CA ILE A 42 7.79 31.86 32.57
C ILE A 42 6.54 31.52 31.76
N PRO A 43 6.17 32.37 30.79
CA PRO A 43 5.02 32.07 29.93
C PRO A 43 5.41 30.94 28.98
N VAL A 44 4.50 29.99 28.74
CA VAL A 44 4.75 28.92 27.79
C VAL A 44 4.61 29.48 26.37
N PRO A 45 5.66 29.46 25.53
CA PRO A 45 5.59 30.01 24.18
C PRO A 45 4.66 29.17 23.29
N ASN A 46 3.96 29.82 22.36
CA ASN A 46 3.13 29.10 21.39
C ASN A 46 3.99 28.48 20.28
N VAL A 47 4.11 27.15 20.35
CA VAL A 47 4.83 26.35 19.35
C VAL A 47 3.89 25.53 18.45
N ILE A 48 2.57 25.67 18.59
CA ILE A 48 1.59 24.98 17.75
C ILE A 48 1.74 25.46 16.30
N ASN A 49 1.56 24.54 15.35
CA ASN A 49 1.73 24.73 13.90
C ASN A 49 3.17 25.02 13.43
N LYS A 50 4.16 25.13 14.33
CA LYS A 50 5.58 25.23 13.98
C LYS A 50 6.17 23.85 13.68
N SER A 51 7.34 23.83 13.04
CA SER A 51 8.12 22.59 12.90
C SER A 51 8.62 22.14 14.27
N VAL A 52 8.81 20.84 14.48
CA VAL A 52 9.37 20.32 15.74
C VAL A 52 10.74 20.92 16.04
N TYR A 53 11.52 21.21 15.00
CA TYR A 53 12.84 21.82 15.14
C TYR A 53 12.74 23.26 15.69
N ASP A 54 11.88 24.09 15.10
CA ASP A 54 11.67 25.45 15.59
C ASP A 54 11.03 25.45 16.98
N ALA A 55 10.11 24.52 17.23
CA ALA A 55 9.45 24.38 18.53
C ALA A 55 10.45 24.05 19.64
N VAL A 56 11.33 23.06 19.41
CA VAL A 56 12.39 22.68 20.35
C VAL A 56 13.30 23.86 20.61
N LYS A 57 13.77 24.55 19.56
CA LYS A 57 14.63 25.73 19.71
C LYS A 57 13.96 26.82 20.56
N ILE A 58 12.70 27.13 20.31
CA ILE A 58 11.95 28.14 21.08
C ILE A 58 11.81 27.73 22.56
N LEU A 59 11.55 26.44 22.83
CA LEU A 59 11.42 25.93 24.19
C LEU A 59 12.75 25.98 24.94
N GLU A 60 13.84 25.58 24.29
CA GLU A 60 15.21 25.66 24.83
C GLU A 60 15.63 27.10 25.09
N ASP A 61 15.41 28.01 24.14
CA ASP A 61 15.71 29.45 24.26
C ASP A 61 14.93 30.10 25.43
N THR A 62 13.75 29.54 25.78
CA THR A 62 12.91 30.01 26.90
C THR A 62 13.28 29.34 28.24
N GLY A 63 14.22 28.39 28.25
CA GLY A 63 14.61 27.64 29.45
C GLY A 63 13.57 26.61 29.91
N LEU A 64 12.76 26.09 28.99
CA LEU A 64 11.79 25.03 29.24
C LEU A 64 12.38 23.68 28.81
N GLU A 65 12.05 22.64 29.57
CA GLU A 65 12.33 21.28 29.12
C GLU A 65 11.24 20.81 28.16
N TYR A 66 11.57 19.88 27.26
CA TYR A 66 10.62 19.34 26.30
C TYR A 66 10.62 17.81 26.26
N GLU A 67 9.45 17.26 25.91
CA GLU A 67 9.25 15.86 25.54
C GLU A 67 8.51 15.83 24.20
N VAL A 68 9.02 15.07 23.23
CA VAL A 68 8.38 14.92 21.92
C VAL A 68 7.63 13.61 21.88
N ASP A 69 6.34 13.69 21.61
CA ASP A 69 5.45 12.56 21.44
C ASP A 69 4.84 12.58 20.02
N SER A 70 4.42 11.42 19.52
CA SER A 70 3.89 11.29 18.15
C SER A 70 2.41 10.95 18.16
N ALA A 71 1.61 11.68 17.39
CA ALA A 71 0.21 11.34 17.15
C ALA A 71 0.07 10.32 16.02
N GLU A 72 -1.17 9.85 15.78
CA GLU A 72 -1.52 9.22 14.51
C GLU A 72 -1.26 10.19 13.34
N TYR A 73 -0.69 9.64 12.26
CA TYR A 73 -0.42 10.41 11.05
C TYR A 73 -1.69 11.02 10.48
N ASN A 74 -1.65 12.32 10.21
CA ASN A 74 -2.74 13.03 9.57
C ASN A 74 -2.23 13.78 8.33
N PRO A 75 -2.70 13.42 7.12
CA PRO A 75 -2.24 14.02 5.87
C PRO A 75 -2.64 15.49 5.70
N LYS A 76 -3.54 16.03 6.55
CA LYS A 76 -3.92 17.45 6.52
C LYS A 76 -2.83 18.38 7.06
N TYR A 77 -1.89 17.85 7.84
CA TYR A 77 -0.82 18.61 8.49
C TYR A 77 0.54 18.28 7.88
N LYS A 78 1.49 19.19 8.01
CA LYS A 78 2.84 18.96 7.50
C LYS A 78 3.55 17.88 8.35
N PRO A 79 4.47 17.10 7.77
CA PRO A 79 5.35 16.21 8.54
C PRO A 79 6.12 16.98 9.63
N PHE A 80 6.21 16.40 10.82
CA PHE A 80 6.89 16.97 11.99
C PHE A 80 6.33 18.32 12.47
N GLN A 81 5.10 18.64 12.11
CA GLN A 81 4.40 19.81 12.63
C GLN A 81 3.87 19.53 14.03
N VAL A 82 4.03 20.49 14.96
CA VAL A 82 3.43 20.41 16.29
C VAL A 82 1.92 20.59 16.18
N LEU A 83 1.18 19.58 16.61
CA LEU A 83 -0.29 19.54 16.57
C LEU A 83 -0.89 19.97 17.90
N LYS A 84 -0.32 19.49 19.01
CA LYS A 84 -0.79 19.76 20.36
C LYS A 84 0.39 19.96 21.29
N MET A 85 0.16 20.68 22.38
CA MET A 85 1.15 20.85 23.43
C MET A 85 0.48 20.85 24.80
N TYR A 86 1.22 20.43 25.81
CA TYR A 86 0.82 20.49 27.20
C TYR A 86 2.01 20.86 28.09
N PRO A 87 1.90 21.86 28.97
CA PRO A 87 0.78 22.79 29.17
C PRO A 87 0.49 23.68 27.94
N MET A 88 -0.70 24.30 27.87
CA MET A 88 -1.08 25.19 26.76
C MET A 88 -0.27 26.50 26.79
N SER A 89 -0.10 27.14 25.64
CA SER A 89 0.66 28.40 25.49
C SER A 89 0.11 29.61 26.26
N SER A 90 -1.10 29.52 26.79
CA SER A 90 -1.67 30.52 27.70
C SER A 90 -1.27 30.32 29.16
N SER A 91 -0.64 29.19 29.48
CA SER A 91 -0.25 28.83 30.84
C SER A 91 1.10 29.44 31.22
N ARG A 92 1.34 29.59 32.51
CA ARG A 92 2.64 29.92 33.06
C ARG A 92 3.16 28.75 33.87
N VAL A 93 4.46 28.50 33.77
CA VAL A 93 5.11 27.35 34.40
C VAL A 93 6.42 27.80 35.04
N LYS A 94 6.93 26.99 35.96
CA LYS A 94 8.23 27.25 36.56
C LYS A 94 9.35 27.02 35.53
N PRO A 95 10.47 27.76 35.59
CA PRO A 95 11.66 27.45 34.80
C PRO A 95 12.04 25.97 34.88
N GLY A 96 12.44 25.37 33.75
CA GLY A 96 12.75 23.95 33.66
C GLY A 96 11.56 22.99 33.71
N SER A 97 10.32 23.49 33.69
CA SER A 97 9.14 22.62 33.58
C SER A 97 9.11 21.90 32.22
N LEU A 98 8.66 20.64 32.24
CA LEU A 98 8.53 19.81 31.04
C LEU A 98 7.30 20.20 30.21
N VAL A 99 7.52 20.54 28.94
CA VAL A 99 6.47 20.78 27.95
C VAL A 99 6.42 19.60 26.99
N ARG A 100 5.32 18.84 27.02
CA ARG A 100 5.08 17.76 26.07
C ARG A 100 4.49 18.33 24.79
N ILE A 101 5.15 18.09 23.66
CA ILE A 101 4.66 18.45 22.33
C ILE A 101 4.31 17.19 21.56
N VAL A 102 3.12 17.18 20.95
CA VAL A 102 2.64 16.08 20.10
C VAL A 102 2.79 16.50 18.66
N VAL A 103 3.56 15.74 17.89
CA VAL A 103 3.88 16.05 16.49
C VAL A 103 3.18 15.10 15.52
N ASN A 104 2.92 15.61 14.31
CA ASN A 104 2.51 14.77 13.20
C ASN A 104 3.72 13.94 12.72
N PRO A 105 3.66 12.60 12.71
CA PRO A 105 4.75 11.80 12.17
C PRO A 105 4.93 12.04 10.66
N ARG A 106 6.00 11.46 10.09
CA ARG A 106 6.30 11.60 8.66
C ARG A 106 5.29 10.89 7.77
N SER A 107 4.82 9.73 8.22
CA SER A 107 3.92 8.85 7.48
C SER A 107 3.08 8.04 8.45
N TRP A 108 2.12 7.29 7.90
CA TRP A 108 1.39 6.28 8.66
C TRP A 108 2.31 5.31 9.39
N ALA A 109 1.83 4.79 10.51
CA ALA A 109 2.51 3.76 11.26
C ALA A 109 2.83 2.56 10.35
N PRO A 110 4.05 1.99 10.44
CA PRO A 110 4.41 0.84 9.66
C PRO A 110 3.61 -0.39 10.08
N ILE A 111 3.22 -1.20 9.10
CA ILE A 111 2.61 -2.52 9.26
C ILE A 111 3.58 -3.58 8.77
N THR A 112 3.38 -4.81 9.23
CA THR A 112 4.16 -5.97 8.79
C THR A 112 3.53 -6.58 7.55
N VAL A 113 4.33 -6.81 6.51
CA VAL A 113 3.88 -7.50 5.30
C VAL A 113 3.59 -8.97 5.63
N PRO A 114 2.37 -9.47 5.41
CA PRO A 114 2.02 -10.87 5.69
C PRO A 114 2.74 -11.83 4.75
N ASP A 115 2.89 -13.09 5.16
CA ASP A 115 3.36 -14.14 4.26
C ASP A 115 2.25 -14.57 3.30
N VAL A 116 2.38 -14.07 2.08
CA VAL A 116 1.46 -14.30 0.96
C VAL A 116 2.18 -14.80 -0.29
N ILE A 117 3.50 -15.00 -0.22
CA ILE A 117 4.29 -15.50 -1.34
C ILE A 117 3.98 -16.98 -1.59
N ASN A 118 3.95 -17.37 -2.87
CA ASN A 118 3.55 -18.69 -3.34
C ASN A 118 2.12 -19.10 -2.92
N LYS A 119 1.28 -18.14 -2.52
CA LYS A 119 -0.15 -18.35 -2.26
C LYS A 119 -0.97 -17.89 -3.46
N TYR A 120 -2.20 -18.39 -3.55
CA TYR A 120 -3.17 -17.93 -4.54
C TYR A 120 -3.35 -16.40 -4.46
N SER A 121 -3.27 -15.72 -5.60
CA SER A 121 -3.30 -14.26 -5.72
C SER A 121 -4.53 -13.64 -5.08
N GLY A 122 -5.72 -14.24 -5.26
CA GLY A 122 -6.95 -13.76 -4.63
C GLY A 122 -6.88 -13.76 -3.09
N LEU A 123 -6.32 -14.81 -2.49
CA LEU A 123 -6.13 -14.90 -1.03
C LEU A 123 -5.07 -13.89 -0.57
N ALA A 124 -3.99 -13.75 -1.34
CA ALA A 124 -2.94 -12.80 -1.07
C ALA A 124 -3.47 -11.36 -1.07
N PHE A 125 -4.28 -10.99 -2.06
CA PHE A 125 -4.86 -9.66 -2.19
C PHE A 125 -5.75 -9.31 -1.00
N GLN A 126 -6.60 -10.26 -0.57
CA GLN A 126 -7.42 -10.09 0.61
C GLN A 126 -6.58 -9.86 1.88
N ARG A 127 -5.51 -10.64 2.07
CA ARG A 127 -4.62 -10.48 3.23
C ARG A 127 -3.85 -9.16 3.21
N LEU A 128 -3.41 -8.72 2.04
CA LEU A 128 -2.73 -7.44 1.87
C LEU A 128 -3.67 -6.27 2.17
N ASP A 129 -4.92 -6.31 1.70
CA ASP A 129 -5.90 -5.27 2.01
C ASP A 129 -6.30 -5.25 3.50
N GLN A 130 -6.40 -6.42 4.14
CA GLN A 130 -6.68 -6.55 5.58
C GLN A 130 -5.63 -5.86 6.46
N VAL A 131 -4.35 -5.93 6.11
CA VAL A 131 -3.27 -5.21 6.83
C VAL A 131 -3.19 -3.73 6.42
N GLY A 132 -4.02 -3.30 5.45
CA GLY A 132 -4.09 -1.93 4.97
C GLY A 132 -3.06 -1.60 3.89
N LEU A 133 -2.51 -2.58 3.17
CA LEU A 133 -1.72 -2.34 1.96
C LEU A 133 -2.65 -2.24 0.75
N LYS A 134 -2.34 -1.33 -0.17
CA LYS A 134 -3.12 -1.15 -1.40
C LYS A 134 -2.36 -1.74 -2.58
N ILE A 135 -3.08 -2.50 -3.40
CA ILE A 135 -2.51 -3.07 -4.62
C ILE A 135 -2.57 -1.99 -5.70
N GLY A 136 -1.42 -1.68 -6.28
CA GLY A 136 -1.27 -0.85 -7.47
C GLY A 136 -1.35 -1.74 -8.70
N ASP A 137 -0.20 -2.01 -9.32
CA ASP A 137 -0.13 -2.79 -10.54
C ASP A 137 0.00 -4.30 -10.27
N THR A 138 -0.63 -5.09 -11.13
CA THR A 138 -0.47 -6.56 -11.16
C THR A 138 0.31 -6.96 -12.40
N ILE A 139 1.55 -7.39 -12.21
CA ILE A 139 2.46 -7.81 -13.26
C ILE A 139 2.37 -9.33 -13.40
N TYR A 140 2.22 -9.82 -14.63
CA TYR A 140 2.17 -11.25 -14.89
C TYR A 140 3.50 -11.75 -15.43
N GLU A 141 3.97 -12.88 -14.89
CA GLU A 141 5.20 -13.52 -15.34
C GLU A 141 5.01 -15.02 -15.58
N PRO A 142 5.67 -15.60 -16.61
CA PRO A 142 5.68 -17.04 -16.83
C PRO A 142 6.19 -17.77 -15.59
N SER A 143 5.39 -18.68 -15.06
CA SER A 143 5.73 -19.48 -13.88
C SER A 143 4.95 -20.78 -13.88
N ILE A 144 5.53 -21.84 -13.31
CA ILE A 144 4.86 -23.13 -13.15
C ILE A 144 3.61 -23.00 -12.25
N GLN A 145 3.63 -22.07 -11.29
CA GLN A 145 2.50 -21.83 -10.39
C GLN A 145 1.56 -20.76 -10.97
N LYS A 146 0.52 -21.21 -11.67
CA LYS A 146 -0.54 -20.33 -12.16
C LYS A 146 -1.27 -19.64 -11.01
N ASP A 147 -1.52 -18.35 -11.17
CA ASP A 147 -2.22 -17.47 -10.23
C ASP A 147 -1.57 -17.36 -8.84
N ALA A 148 -0.32 -17.80 -8.69
CA ALA A 148 0.41 -17.65 -7.44
C ALA A 148 1.09 -16.28 -7.37
N LEU A 149 1.08 -15.65 -6.20
CA LEU A 149 1.85 -14.43 -5.95
C LEU A 149 3.33 -14.79 -5.81
N LEU A 150 4.16 -14.38 -6.77
CA LEU A 150 5.59 -14.71 -6.81
C LEU A 150 6.41 -13.72 -5.97
N ARG A 151 6.09 -12.43 -6.05
CA ARG A 151 6.80 -11.37 -5.32
C ARG A 151 5.93 -10.13 -5.14
N ILE A 152 6.30 -9.32 -4.15
CA ILE A 152 5.74 -8.00 -3.87
C ILE A 152 6.81 -6.96 -4.16
N LEU A 153 6.43 -5.87 -4.80
CA LEU A 153 7.29 -4.74 -5.14
C LEU A 153 6.77 -3.49 -4.42
N TYR A 154 7.68 -2.74 -3.79
CA TYR A 154 7.39 -1.44 -3.22
C TYR A 154 8.38 -0.43 -3.79
N LYS A 155 7.86 0.58 -4.52
CA LYS A 155 8.67 1.59 -5.22
C LYS A 155 9.76 0.94 -6.11
N GLY A 156 9.38 -0.12 -6.84
CA GLY A 156 10.27 -0.87 -7.73
C GLY A 156 11.21 -1.87 -7.04
N ASN A 157 11.24 -1.96 -5.71
CA ASN A 157 12.12 -2.89 -4.98
C ASN A 157 11.34 -4.09 -4.45
N ALA A 158 11.92 -5.28 -4.54
CA ALA A 158 11.33 -6.50 -3.98
C ALA A 158 11.23 -6.42 -2.45
N VAL A 159 10.08 -6.79 -1.91
CA VAL A 159 9.80 -6.80 -0.47
C VAL A 159 9.51 -8.24 -0.03
N ASN A 160 10.22 -8.66 1.01
CA ASN A 160 10.01 -9.97 1.62
C ASN A 160 8.91 -9.92 2.68
N PRO A 161 8.18 -11.02 2.92
CA PRO A 161 7.31 -11.18 4.08
C PRO A 161 8.03 -10.81 5.40
N GLY A 162 7.30 -10.22 6.34
CA GLY A 162 7.86 -9.73 7.61
C GLY A 162 8.48 -8.34 7.54
N SER A 163 8.68 -7.77 6.34
CA SER A 163 9.16 -6.39 6.19
C SER A 163 8.13 -5.39 6.72
N ARG A 164 8.62 -4.23 7.18
CA ARG A 164 7.76 -3.13 7.65
C ARG A 164 7.53 -2.11 6.54
N LEU A 165 6.28 -1.87 6.18
CA LEU A 165 5.88 -0.85 5.19
C LEU A 165 4.87 0.12 5.81
N PRO A 166 4.87 1.41 5.43
CA PRO A 166 3.84 2.34 5.89
C PRO A 166 2.44 1.82 5.55
N ARG A 167 1.50 1.91 6.48
CA ARG A 167 0.09 1.61 6.19
C ARG A 167 -0.41 2.45 5.02
N PHE A 168 -1.32 1.90 4.23
CA PHE A 168 -1.86 2.49 3.00
C PHE A 168 -0.81 2.77 1.92
N SER A 169 0.37 2.16 2.00
CA SER A 169 1.30 2.14 0.89
C SER A 169 0.71 1.35 -0.28
N VAL A 170 0.97 1.87 -1.48
CA VAL A 170 0.68 1.18 -2.74
C VAL A 170 1.85 0.26 -3.06
N ILE A 171 1.56 -1.00 -3.29
CA ILE A 171 2.51 -2.06 -3.66
C ILE A 171 2.09 -2.68 -4.99
N ASP A 172 3.07 -3.03 -5.80
CA ASP A 172 2.84 -3.79 -7.02
C ASP A 172 3.08 -5.27 -6.73
N VAL A 173 2.36 -6.13 -7.43
CA VAL A 173 2.35 -7.56 -7.18
C VAL A 173 2.70 -8.29 -8.46
N VAL A 174 3.55 -9.29 -8.35
CA VAL A 174 3.89 -10.16 -9.49
C VAL A 174 3.21 -11.49 -9.31
N VAL A 175 2.37 -11.86 -10.27
CA VAL A 175 1.56 -13.07 -10.27
C VAL A 175 2.02 -14.00 -11.38
N GLY A 176 2.09 -15.29 -11.10
CA GLY A 176 2.41 -16.30 -12.10
C GLY A 176 1.27 -16.44 -13.11
N SER A 177 1.57 -16.28 -14.40
CA SER A 177 0.59 -16.50 -15.48
C SER A 177 0.33 -17.98 -15.77
N GLY A 178 1.09 -18.89 -15.15
CA GLY A 178 1.15 -20.29 -15.55
C GLY A 178 2.17 -20.53 -16.68
N PRO A 179 2.37 -21.80 -17.08
CA PRO A 179 3.15 -22.15 -18.26
C PRO A 179 2.59 -21.45 -19.51
N MET A 180 3.48 -21.07 -20.43
CA MET A 180 3.04 -20.49 -21.71
C MET A 180 2.14 -21.49 -22.45
N ARG A 181 1.03 -20.99 -22.97
CA ARG A 181 0.09 -21.78 -23.75
C ARG A 181 0.19 -21.43 -25.22
N ASN A 182 -0.36 -22.31 -26.04
CA ASN A 182 -0.52 -22.08 -27.47
C ASN A 182 0.80 -21.92 -28.25
N ILE A 183 1.84 -22.66 -27.86
CA ILE A 183 3.13 -22.66 -28.57
C ILE A 183 3.02 -23.65 -29.73
N SER A 184 3.49 -23.25 -30.92
CA SER A 184 3.53 -24.12 -32.10
C SER A 184 4.73 -25.06 -32.03
N ILE A 185 4.50 -26.35 -32.28
CA ILE A 185 5.56 -27.37 -32.29
C ILE A 185 6.48 -27.16 -33.49
N PRO A 186 7.82 -27.08 -33.28
CA PRO A 186 8.77 -26.96 -34.37
C PRO A 186 8.87 -28.24 -35.20
N SER A 187 9.25 -28.09 -36.47
CA SER A 187 9.65 -29.22 -37.30
C SER A 187 11.07 -29.65 -36.93
N VAL A 188 11.22 -30.89 -36.48
CA VAL A 188 12.52 -31.51 -36.18
C VAL A 188 12.82 -32.74 -37.05
N VAL A 189 11.89 -33.13 -37.91
CA VAL A 189 12.12 -34.17 -38.92
C VAL A 189 13.24 -33.74 -39.88
N GLY A 190 14.22 -34.62 -40.07
CA GLY A 190 15.41 -34.38 -40.89
C GLY A 190 16.60 -33.81 -40.13
N LEU A 191 16.45 -33.43 -38.87
CA LEU A 191 17.56 -33.02 -37.99
C LEU A 191 18.16 -34.24 -37.29
N SER A 192 19.41 -34.10 -36.81
CA SER A 192 20.00 -35.07 -35.89
C SER A 192 19.31 -35.00 -34.52
N VAL A 193 19.31 -36.10 -33.76
CA VAL A 193 18.75 -36.14 -32.40
C VAL A 193 19.34 -35.05 -31.51
N LYS A 194 20.65 -34.78 -31.63
CA LYS A 194 21.33 -33.71 -30.90
C LYS A 194 20.79 -32.32 -31.24
N GLU A 195 20.63 -32.01 -32.53
CA GLU A 195 20.11 -30.72 -32.99
C GLU A 195 18.64 -30.55 -32.63
N ALA A 196 17.83 -31.60 -32.83
CA ALA A 196 16.42 -31.58 -32.49
C ALA A 196 16.18 -31.34 -31.01
N ARG A 197 16.97 -31.95 -30.11
CA ARG A 197 16.91 -31.66 -28.67
C ARG A 197 17.12 -30.17 -28.39
N ALA A 198 18.10 -29.55 -29.07
CA ALA A 198 18.36 -28.12 -28.91
C ALA A 198 17.21 -27.26 -29.44
N VAL A 199 16.60 -27.63 -30.57
CA VAL A 199 15.45 -26.92 -31.16
C VAL A 199 14.20 -27.05 -30.25
N ILE A 200 13.91 -28.25 -29.76
CA ILE A 200 12.78 -28.55 -28.87
C ILE A 200 12.89 -27.75 -27.57
N ALA A 201 14.06 -27.80 -26.92
CA ALA A 201 14.30 -27.06 -25.68
C ALA A 201 14.21 -25.54 -25.89
N LYS A 202 14.73 -25.03 -27.01
CA LYS A 202 14.63 -23.61 -27.37
C LYS A 202 13.17 -23.17 -27.59
N SER A 203 12.32 -24.07 -28.07
CA SER A 203 10.89 -23.84 -28.26
C SER A 203 10.05 -24.11 -26.99
N LEU A 204 10.67 -24.22 -25.81
CA LEU A 204 10.00 -24.42 -24.52
C LEU A 204 9.24 -25.75 -24.40
N PHE A 205 9.64 -26.76 -25.16
CA PHE A 205 9.14 -28.13 -25.07
C PHE A 205 10.18 -29.07 -24.47
N GLU A 206 9.75 -30.25 -24.05
CA GLU A 206 10.62 -31.29 -23.52
C GLU A 206 10.72 -32.44 -24.53
N VAL A 207 11.85 -33.16 -24.51
CA VAL A 207 11.99 -34.37 -25.32
C VAL A 207 11.39 -35.54 -24.55
N GLY A 208 10.46 -36.25 -25.18
CA GLY A 208 9.80 -37.43 -24.63
C GLY A 208 10.59 -38.72 -24.92
N LEU A 209 9.89 -39.72 -25.43
CA LEU A 209 10.47 -40.98 -25.87
C LEU A 209 11.26 -40.78 -27.17
N ILE A 210 12.45 -41.39 -27.25
CA ILE A 210 13.20 -41.50 -28.50
C ILE A 210 13.30 -42.97 -28.88
N GLU A 211 12.67 -43.34 -29.99
CA GLU A 211 12.70 -44.69 -30.54
C GLU A 211 13.66 -44.78 -31.72
N TYR A 212 14.67 -45.64 -31.61
CA TYR A 212 15.69 -45.84 -32.63
C TYR A 212 15.34 -47.09 -33.43
N GLU A 213 15.33 -47.00 -34.77
CA GLU A 213 14.97 -48.12 -35.63
C GLU A 213 15.85 -49.36 -35.42
N ASP A 214 17.15 -49.16 -35.23
CA ASP A 214 18.14 -50.22 -35.01
C ASP A 214 18.47 -50.43 -33.52
N GLY A 215 17.80 -49.70 -32.62
CA GLY A 215 18.07 -49.71 -31.18
C GLY A 215 19.42 -49.09 -30.78
N SER A 216 20.21 -48.59 -31.73
CA SER A 216 21.46 -47.88 -31.43
C SER A 216 21.09 -46.48 -30.96
N LYS A 217 21.40 -46.14 -29.70
CA LYS A 217 21.08 -44.83 -29.11
C LYS A 217 22.07 -43.77 -29.58
N ASP A 218 22.23 -43.65 -30.89
CA ASP A 218 23.22 -42.80 -31.53
C ASP A 218 22.63 -41.39 -31.71
N GLU A 219 23.22 -40.37 -31.05
CA GLU A 219 22.72 -38.99 -31.11
C GLU A 219 22.89 -38.32 -32.50
N SER A 220 23.66 -38.96 -33.38
CA SER A 220 23.86 -38.56 -34.77
C SER A 220 22.75 -39.01 -35.71
N ASP A 221 21.86 -39.90 -35.26
CA ASP A 221 20.79 -40.43 -36.09
C ASP A 221 19.78 -39.33 -36.48
N ILE A 222 19.20 -39.48 -37.66
CA ILE A 222 18.30 -38.51 -38.26
C ILE A 222 16.88 -38.84 -37.82
N ILE A 223 16.15 -37.84 -37.36
CA ILE A 223 14.75 -38.00 -36.99
C ILE A 223 13.92 -38.13 -38.26
N TYR A 224 13.18 -39.22 -38.39
CA TYR A 224 12.29 -39.47 -39.52
C TYR A 224 10.81 -39.28 -39.14
N TYR A 225 10.47 -39.26 -37.85
CA TYR A 225 9.12 -39.02 -37.36
C TYR A 225 9.13 -38.27 -36.03
N GLN A 226 8.12 -37.44 -35.80
CA GLN A 226 7.89 -36.76 -34.52
C GLN A 226 6.40 -36.84 -34.15
N ASP A 227 6.10 -36.89 -32.86
CA ASP A 227 4.75 -36.77 -32.33
C ASP A 227 4.76 -35.89 -31.06
N PRO A 228 3.94 -34.83 -30.96
CA PRO A 228 2.92 -34.39 -31.92
C PRO A 228 3.49 -33.77 -33.22
N ALA A 229 2.61 -33.54 -34.19
CA ALA A 229 2.99 -33.06 -35.52
C ALA A 229 3.62 -31.65 -35.46
N SER A 230 4.51 -31.34 -36.40
CA SER A 230 4.95 -29.96 -36.59
C SER A 230 3.73 -29.07 -36.88
N GLY A 231 3.70 -27.88 -36.29
CA GLY A 231 2.59 -26.94 -36.44
C GLY A 231 1.44 -27.14 -35.44
N ASP A 232 1.36 -28.30 -34.78
CA ASP A 232 0.41 -28.51 -33.69
C ASP A 232 0.65 -27.48 -32.58
N ILE A 233 -0.43 -27.16 -31.86
CA ILE A 233 -0.40 -26.21 -30.76
C ILE A 233 -0.41 -26.98 -29.44
N ARG A 234 0.57 -26.71 -28.57
CA ARG A 234 0.70 -27.33 -27.25
C ARG A 234 1.14 -26.32 -26.18
N ASP A 235 1.02 -26.72 -24.93
CA ASP A 235 1.48 -25.95 -23.78
C ASP A 235 2.98 -26.17 -23.55
N GLN A 236 3.62 -25.19 -22.91
CA GLN A 236 5.02 -25.26 -22.50
C GLN A 236 5.29 -26.49 -21.63
N GLY A 237 6.44 -27.12 -21.86
CA GLY A 237 6.90 -28.29 -21.13
C GLY A 237 6.27 -29.60 -21.58
N MET A 238 5.37 -29.58 -22.57
CA MET A 238 4.85 -30.80 -23.18
C MET A 238 5.97 -31.55 -23.90
N GLN A 239 5.88 -32.88 -23.85
CA GLN A 239 6.86 -33.78 -24.44
C GLN A 239 6.60 -33.98 -25.94
N ILE A 240 7.69 -34.07 -26.70
CA ILE A 240 7.69 -34.46 -28.12
C ILE A 240 8.45 -35.78 -28.23
N ASP A 241 7.76 -36.82 -28.67
CA ASP A 241 8.29 -38.14 -28.97
C ASP A 241 8.93 -38.13 -30.37
N LEU A 242 10.05 -38.81 -30.50
CA LEU A 242 10.91 -38.78 -31.68
C LEU A 242 11.23 -40.20 -32.13
N TRP A 243 11.29 -40.41 -33.44
CA TRP A 243 11.81 -41.64 -34.03
C TRP A 243 13.03 -41.33 -34.89
N ALA A 244 14.13 -42.01 -34.60
CA ALA A 244 15.43 -41.77 -35.21
C ALA A 244 15.95 -43.02 -35.95
N SER A 245 16.70 -42.78 -37.03
CA SER A 245 17.37 -43.84 -37.80
C SER A 245 18.59 -43.27 -38.53
N LYS A 246 19.51 -44.16 -38.90
CA LYS A 246 20.63 -43.89 -39.82
C LYS A 246 20.16 -43.64 -41.26
N ARG A 247 18.96 -44.14 -41.60
CA ARG A 247 18.37 -44.00 -42.95
C ARG A 247 17.71 -42.64 -43.11
N THR A 248 17.62 -42.18 -44.36
CA THR A 248 16.96 -40.92 -44.65
C THR A 248 15.43 -41.04 -44.46
N PRO A 249 14.72 -39.96 -44.07
CA PRO A 249 13.26 -39.98 -43.96
C PRO A 249 12.55 -40.43 -45.27
N ALA A 250 13.19 -40.21 -46.42
CA ALA A 250 12.69 -40.62 -47.72
C ALA A 250 12.71 -42.15 -47.93
N GLU A 251 13.65 -42.86 -47.33
CA GLU A 251 13.72 -44.33 -47.36
C GLU A 251 12.70 -44.96 -46.42
N LEU A 252 12.31 -44.25 -45.35
CA LEU A 252 11.41 -44.74 -44.31
C LEU A 252 9.93 -44.37 -44.54
N ARG A 253 9.55 -43.99 -45.77
CA ARG A 253 8.18 -43.57 -46.12
C ARG A 253 7.10 -44.57 -45.68
N ALA A 254 7.31 -45.87 -45.89
CA ALA A 254 6.35 -46.89 -45.47
C ALA A 254 6.15 -46.92 -43.94
N LYS A 255 7.23 -46.72 -43.18
CA LYS A 255 7.20 -46.65 -41.73
C LYS A 255 6.55 -45.36 -41.24
N VAL A 256 6.85 -44.23 -41.90
CA VAL A 256 6.18 -42.94 -41.65
C VAL A 256 4.67 -43.06 -41.89
N GLU A 257 4.24 -43.74 -42.94
CA GLU A 257 2.81 -43.96 -43.23
C GLU A 257 2.15 -44.84 -42.17
N GLN A 258 2.83 -45.91 -41.74
CA GLN A 258 2.37 -46.74 -40.63
C GLN A 258 2.21 -45.92 -39.34
N LEU A 259 3.22 -45.11 -38.98
CA LEU A 259 3.18 -44.23 -37.82
C LEU A 259 2.09 -43.18 -37.96
N ASN A 260 1.88 -42.60 -39.14
CA ASN A 260 0.77 -41.70 -39.40
C ASN A 260 -0.58 -42.38 -39.16
N SER A 261 -0.77 -43.63 -39.60
CA SER A 261 -2.00 -44.36 -39.32
C SER A 261 -2.22 -44.66 -37.83
N ILE A 262 -1.16 -44.64 -37.01
CA ILE A 262 -1.22 -44.92 -35.56
C ILE A 262 -1.42 -43.61 -34.76
N TYR A 263 -0.61 -42.59 -35.04
CA TYR A 263 -0.49 -41.38 -34.23
C TYR A 263 -1.26 -40.17 -34.80
N ARG A 264 -1.62 -40.17 -36.08
CA ARG A 264 -2.45 -39.10 -36.68
C ARG A 264 -3.91 -39.52 -36.72
N MET A 265 -4.80 -38.64 -36.29
CA MET A 265 -6.23 -38.82 -36.51
C MET A 265 -6.51 -38.88 -38.01
N LYS A 266 -7.20 -39.94 -38.44
CA LYS A 266 -7.76 -40.02 -39.79
C LYS A 266 -8.97 -39.10 -39.84
N VAL A 267 -8.84 -37.95 -40.48
CA VAL A 267 -9.99 -37.14 -40.85
C VAL A 267 -10.69 -37.90 -41.97
N ASP A 268 -11.81 -38.54 -41.66
CA ASP A 268 -12.59 -39.28 -42.63
C ASP A 268 -13.30 -38.29 -43.57
N THR A 269 -12.62 -37.91 -44.65
CA THR A 269 -13.17 -37.06 -45.71
C THR A 269 -14.21 -37.76 -46.59
N SER A 270 -14.53 -39.04 -46.32
CA SER A 270 -15.61 -39.76 -47.01
C SER A 270 -17.00 -39.39 -46.50
N LEU A 271 -17.08 -38.74 -45.32
CA LEU A 271 -18.31 -38.12 -44.86
C LEU A 271 -18.56 -36.88 -45.73
N PRO A 272 -19.77 -36.72 -46.33
CA PRO A 272 -20.11 -35.49 -47.04
C PRO A 272 -19.91 -34.31 -46.08
N PRO A 273 -19.41 -33.16 -46.55
CA PRO A 273 -19.32 -31.96 -45.71
C PRO A 273 -20.68 -31.75 -45.05
N VAL A 274 -20.70 -31.58 -43.74
CA VAL A 274 -21.93 -31.27 -42.99
C VAL A 274 -22.41 -29.92 -43.52
N TYR A 275 -23.34 -29.96 -44.47
CA TYR A 275 -24.11 -28.80 -44.86
C TYR A 275 -25.02 -28.50 -43.67
N TYR A 276 -24.70 -27.43 -42.96
CA TYR A 276 -25.70 -26.76 -42.14
C TYR A 276 -26.67 -26.13 -43.12
N ASP A 277 -27.75 -26.83 -43.46
CA ASP A 277 -28.93 -26.13 -43.96
C ASP A 277 -29.36 -25.23 -42.81
N GLU A 278 -29.20 -23.92 -43.01
CA GLU A 278 -29.83 -22.91 -42.16
C GLU A 278 -31.33 -23.21 -42.20
N VAL A 279 -31.82 -23.97 -41.22
CA VAL A 279 -33.26 -24.12 -41.00
C VAL A 279 -33.79 -22.69 -40.93
N PRO A 280 -34.74 -22.30 -41.81
CA PRO A 280 -35.28 -20.95 -41.79
C PRO A 280 -35.65 -20.63 -40.36
N SER A 281 -35.15 -19.50 -39.84
CA SER A 281 -35.61 -19.02 -38.54
C SER A 281 -37.12 -18.92 -38.63
N TYR A 282 -37.84 -19.86 -38.04
CA TYR A 282 -39.25 -19.64 -37.78
C TYR A 282 -39.27 -18.35 -36.97
N PRO A 283 -40.02 -17.32 -37.40
CA PRO A 283 -40.28 -16.19 -36.53
C PRO A 283 -40.79 -16.81 -35.23
N GLU A 284 -40.07 -16.58 -34.11
CA GLU A 284 -40.63 -16.93 -32.82
C GLU A 284 -42.02 -16.29 -32.79
N PRO A 285 -43.08 -17.06 -32.48
CA PRO A 285 -44.38 -16.44 -32.29
C PRO A 285 -44.18 -15.34 -31.25
N SER A 286 -44.45 -14.10 -31.65
CA SER A 286 -44.53 -12.97 -30.76
C SER A 286 -45.54 -13.34 -29.67
N TYR A 287 -45.04 -13.83 -28.54
CA TYR A 287 -45.82 -13.89 -27.34
C TYR A 287 -46.01 -12.44 -26.93
N ASP A 288 -47.17 -11.88 -27.30
CA ASP A 288 -47.69 -10.74 -26.58
C ASP A 288 -47.62 -11.12 -25.10
N PRO A 289 -46.89 -10.36 -24.26
CA PRO A 289 -46.84 -10.65 -22.85
C PRO A 289 -48.29 -10.70 -22.36
N PRO A 290 -48.71 -11.76 -21.65
CA PRO A 290 -50.07 -11.82 -21.13
C PRO A 290 -50.30 -10.54 -20.34
N ALA A 291 -51.44 -9.89 -20.63
CA ALA A 291 -51.84 -8.65 -19.98
C ALA A 291 -51.50 -8.72 -18.50
N ALA A 292 -50.73 -7.74 -18.01
CA ALA A 292 -50.27 -7.70 -16.63
C ALA A 292 -51.46 -8.03 -15.71
N VAL A 293 -51.35 -9.17 -15.00
CA VAL A 293 -52.28 -9.48 -13.93
C VAL A 293 -52.32 -8.26 -13.01
N PRO A 294 -53.52 -7.72 -12.71
CA PRO A 294 -53.61 -6.54 -11.86
C PRO A 294 -52.96 -6.89 -10.53
N VAL A 295 -51.89 -6.15 -10.19
CA VAL A 295 -51.22 -6.23 -8.90
C VAL A 295 -52.30 -6.08 -7.83
N PRO A 296 -52.48 -7.02 -6.89
CA PRO A 296 -53.41 -6.83 -5.80
C PRO A 296 -53.01 -5.56 -5.05
N LYS A 297 -53.92 -4.58 -5.05
CA LYS A 297 -53.81 -3.35 -4.27
C LYS A 297 -53.54 -3.77 -2.82
N LYS A 298 -52.37 -3.39 -2.31
CA LYS A 298 -52.06 -3.47 -0.89
C LYS A 298 -53.06 -2.55 -0.19
N GLU A 299 -54.04 -3.13 0.50
CA GLU A 299 -55.00 -2.41 1.31
C GLU A 299 -54.23 -1.59 2.35
N ILE A 300 -54.28 -0.27 2.23
CA ILE A 300 -53.91 0.64 3.30
C ILE A 300 -55.05 0.56 4.31
N PRO A 301 -54.78 0.27 5.60
CA PRO A 301 -55.82 0.23 6.61
C PRO A 301 -56.53 1.58 6.70
N LYS A 302 -57.86 1.53 6.65
CA LYS A 302 -58.78 2.64 6.86
C LYS A 302 -58.63 3.14 8.30
N SER A 303 -58.09 4.34 8.48
CA SER A 303 -58.28 5.14 9.69
C SER A 303 -59.54 5.99 9.54
N GLU A 304 -60.56 5.70 10.34
CA GLU A 304 -61.72 6.57 10.58
C GLU A 304 -61.39 7.66 11.64
N PRO A 305 -62.21 8.71 11.84
CA PRO A 305 -61.80 10.09 11.65
C PRO A 305 -61.75 10.92 12.95
N ALA A 306 -61.12 12.10 12.91
CA ALA A 306 -61.34 13.12 13.94
C ALA A 306 -61.24 14.56 13.40
N LYS A 307 -62.41 15.20 13.37
CA LYS A 307 -62.75 16.63 13.57
C LYS A 307 -61.85 17.74 13.04
N THR A 308 -62.48 18.51 12.16
CA THR A 308 -62.19 19.88 11.73
C THR A 308 -62.43 20.92 12.83
N GLU A 309 -61.54 21.90 12.97
CA GLU A 309 -61.87 23.29 13.30
C GLU A 309 -60.81 24.25 12.68
N PRO A 310 -61.18 25.47 12.24
CA PRO A 310 -60.41 26.24 11.27
C PRO A 310 -59.61 27.40 11.88
N ALA A 311 -58.56 27.84 11.17
CA ALA A 311 -57.95 29.15 11.38
C ALA A 311 -57.61 29.85 10.05
N LYS A 312 -57.69 31.17 10.14
CA LYS A 312 -57.85 32.20 9.10
C LYS A 312 -56.54 32.69 8.46
N THR A 313 -56.67 33.05 7.18
CA THR A 313 -56.18 34.25 6.44
C THR A 313 -54.74 34.76 6.63
N ASN A 314 -53.98 34.89 5.53
CA ASN A 314 -53.67 36.21 4.93
C ASN A 314 -52.80 36.16 3.66
N SER A 315 -53.12 37.11 2.80
CA SER A 315 -52.68 37.43 1.44
C SER A 315 -51.26 37.99 1.35
N ALA A 316 -50.60 37.85 0.18
CA ALA A 316 -50.09 38.98 -0.64
C ALA A 316 -49.22 38.54 -1.85
N ALA A 317 -49.80 38.77 -3.03
CA ALA A 317 -49.25 39.28 -4.30
C ALA A 317 -47.73 39.49 -4.53
N THR A 318 -47.26 38.80 -5.59
CA THR A 318 -46.64 39.29 -6.86
C THR A 318 -45.54 40.37 -6.89
N GLY A 319 -44.47 40.09 -7.67
CA GLY A 319 -43.59 41.11 -8.24
C GLY A 319 -42.47 40.61 -9.17
N ALA A 320 -42.74 40.66 -10.49
CA ALA A 320 -41.84 40.99 -11.61
C ALA A 320 -40.65 40.09 -12.07
N LYS A 321 -40.74 39.75 -13.37
CA LYS A 321 -39.73 39.32 -14.37
C LYS A 321 -39.08 40.59 -15.01
N PRO A 322 -38.26 40.56 -16.11
CA PRO A 322 -37.37 39.54 -16.71
C PRO A 322 -35.97 40.07 -17.16
N GLY A 323 -35.12 39.16 -17.67
CA GLY A 323 -34.16 39.39 -18.78
C GLY A 323 -32.68 39.35 -18.34
N GLY A 324 -31.73 38.76 -19.03
CA GLY A 324 -31.67 38.06 -20.32
C GLY A 324 -30.18 37.83 -20.66
N THR A 325 -29.87 36.63 -21.17
CA THR A 325 -28.79 36.22 -22.10
C THR A 325 -27.40 36.86 -22.10
N GLY A 326 -26.37 36.01 -22.14
CA GLY A 326 -24.95 36.37 -22.11
C GLY A 326 -24.24 36.53 -23.47
N ALA A 327 -22.92 36.66 -23.42
CA ALA A 327 -21.97 36.54 -24.53
C ALA A 327 -20.52 36.39 -24.01
N GLU A 328 -19.72 35.63 -24.75
CA GLU A 328 -18.35 35.17 -24.50
C GLU A 328 -17.20 36.15 -24.84
N LYS A 329 -16.04 35.88 -24.21
CA LYS A 329 -14.62 36.13 -24.60
C LYS A 329 -14.09 37.57 -24.60
N PRO A 330 -12.77 37.80 -24.31
CA PRO A 330 -11.69 37.45 -25.24
C PRO A 330 -10.38 36.90 -24.61
N LYS A 331 -9.45 36.60 -25.53
CA LYS A 331 -8.13 35.95 -25.45
C LYS A 331 -7.00 36.94 -25.13
N SER A 332 -5.84 36.42 -24.70
CA SER A 332 -4.44 36.92 -24.72
C SER A 332 -3.82 36.88 -23.31
N THR A 333 -2.52 36.71 -23.04
CA THR A 333 -1.26 36.70 -23.80
C THR A 333 -0.19 36.04 -22.89
N ALA A 334 0.82 35.39 -23.46
CA ALA A 334 2.11 35.12 -22.79
C ALA A 334 3.03 36.37 -22.94
N PRO A 335 4.16 36.55 -22.21
CA PRO A 335 5.38 35.75 -22.45
C PRO A 335 6.38 35.55 -21.27
N GLY A 336 7.14 34.45 -21.36
CA GLY A 336 8.61 34.34 -21.22
C GLY A 336 9.36 34.78 -19.94
N SER A 337 10.18 33.87 -19.39
CA SER A 337 11.64 34.09 -19.30
C SER A 337 12.42 32.81 -19.00
N GLN A 338 13.47 32.57 -19.78
CA GLN A 338 14.55 31.62 -19.57
C GLN A 338 15.50 32.04 -18.43
N GLY A 339 16.21 31.04 -17.90
CA GLY A 339 17.66 31.13 -17.67
C GLY A 339 18.10 31.25 -16.21
N SER A 340 18.83 30.25 -15.73
CA SER A 340 20.28 30.40 -15.51
C SER A 340 20.86 29.07 -14.99
N GLY A 341 22.01 28.66 -15.54
CA GLY A 341 22.75 27.50 -15.07
C GLY A 341 23.90 27.84 -14.13
N SER A 342 24.74 26.82 -13.93
CA SER A 342 26.10 26.79 -13.37
C SER A 342 26.26 26.65 -11.85
N LYS A 343 26.83 25.51 -11.40
CA LYS A 343 28.25 25.39 -10.99
C LYS A 343 28.56 23.96 -10.49
N PRO A 344 29.67 23.33 -10.91
CA PRO A 344 30.24 22.13 -10.29
C PRO A 344 31.48 22.48 -9.43
N ALA A 345 31.71 21.74 -8.34
CA ALA A 345 33.03 21.33 -7.83
C ALA A 345 32.90 20.63 -6.47
N THR A 346 33.44 19.42 -6.38
CA THR A 346 33.76 18.71 -5.14
C THR A 346 35.16 18.13 -5.35
N THR A 347 36.08 18.30 -4.40
CA THR A 347 36.86 17.25 -3.71
C THR A 347 38.08 17.85 -3.00
N THR A 348 38.32 17.31 -1.79
CA THR A 348 39.60 17.17 -1.04
C THR A 348 39.82 18.12 0.14
N GLY A 349 39.97 17.53 1.33
CA GLY A 349 40.47 18.20 2.54
C GLY A 349 40.15 17.42 3.82
N ASN A 350 41.00 16.45 4.16
CA ASN A 350 40.94 15.57 5.33
C ASN A 350 41.68 16.25 6.51
N ALA A 351 41.10 16.32 7.72
CA ALA A 351 41.85 16.56 8.95
C ALA A 351 41.05 16.14 10.21
N THR A 352 41.67 15.25 10.97
CA THR A 352 41.28 14.62 12.23
C THR A 352 41.38 15.58 13.43
N GLN A 353 40.45 15.53 14.39
CA GLN A 353 40.71 15.50 15.85
C GLN A 353 39.42 15.35 16.68
N GLN A 354 39.42 14.34 17.57
CA GLN A 354 38.48 14.04 18.68
C GLN A 354 39.04 14.62 20.01
N PRO A 355 38.39 14.45 21.18
CA PRO A 355 36.97 14.64 21.53
C PRO A 355 36.81 15.45 22.85
N VAL A 356 35.67 16.14 23.07
CA VAL A 356 35.33 16.67 24.41
C VAL A 356 33.84 16.45 24.73
N GLN A 357 33.61 15.53 25.67
CA GLN A 357 32.62 15.46 26.75
C GLN A 357 31.10 15.57 26.48
N LYS A 358 30.41 14.49 26.91
CA LYS A 358 28.95 14.30 27.09
C LYS A 358 28.32 15.37 27.99
N PRO A 359 27.00 15.60 27.82
CA PRO A 359 26.08 15.13 28.86
C PRO A 359 24.82 14.40 28.36
N LYS A 360 24.45 13.40 29.16
CA LYS A 360 23.14 12.80 29.52
C LYS A 360 22.01 12.70 28.46
N ALA A 361 21.57 11.46 28.28
CA ALA A 361 20.49 11.01 27.41
C ALA A 361 19.10 11.55 27.77
N LYS A 362 18.31 11.89 26.73
CA LYS A 362 16.84 11.83 26.75
C LYS A 362 16.38 10.89 25.64
N LYS A 363 15.53 9.92 26.00
CA LYS A 363 14.97 8.91 25.09
C LYS A 363 14.19 9.61 23.98
N VAL A 364 14.65 9.44 22.74
CA VAL A 364 13.86 9.64 21.53
C VAL A 364 13.36 8.26 21.14
N VAL A 365 12.09 7.98 21.40
CA VAL A 365 11.42 6.81 20.81
C VAL A 365 10.61 7.36 19.65
N VAL A 366 11.15 7.21 18.44
CA VAL A 366 10.43 7.38 17.19
C VAL A 366 10.48 6.01 16.53
N GLU A 367 9.38 5.26 16.63
CA GLU A 367 9.12 4.06 15.81
C GLU A 367 8.27 4.42 14.59
#